data_AF-A0A9E2YRG7-F1
#
_entry.id   AF-A0A9E2YRG7-F1
#
_cell.length_a   1.000
_cell.length_b   1.000
_cell.length_c   1.000
_cell.angle_alpha   90.00
_cell.angle_beta   90.00
_cell.angle_gamma   90.00
#
_symmetry.space_group_name_H-M   'P 1'
#
loop_
_entity.id
_entity.type
_entity.pdbx_description
1 polymer ?
#
loop_
_entity_poly.entity_id
_entity_poly.type
_entity_poly.pdbx_seq_one_letter_code
_entity_poly.pdbx_strand_id
1 'polypeptide(L)'
;ITGTGIDKWLPKEVRWTAPSAQYSEDQLGMDGYDPDHFMEMAIVKKGDSFSDPHCRRSYVSQVVTKQINKFINLPVLKHHQSAGVTIALKNMSHGMVNNVNRSHMTPTSNVCGIFIPSVVSLPVIRDKAVLHICDGVKAQYHGGPGYKARYVWEHKTMYFATDPVALDKTGLKAIDAQRTAVGMQPISLSKPDKDSTYLNCQVEHIEIAGQLGLGIFDDNKIDVRRLHLA
;
A
#
# COMPACT_ATOMS: atom_id res chain seq x y z
N ILE A 1 -8.26 -4.11 -14.42
CA ILE A 1 -9.02 -4.00 -13.15
C ILE A 1 -10.49 -4.43 -13.31
N THR A 2 -11.08 -4.33 -14.51
CA THR A 2 -12.43 -4.87 -14.84
C THR A 2 -12.54 -6.40 -14.87
N GLY A 3 -11.43 -7.14 -14.71
CA GLY A 3 -11.41 -8.61 -14.86
C GLY A 3 -11.98 -9.40 -13.67
N THR A 4 -12.19 -8.77 -12.50
CA THR A 4 -12.71 -9.45 -11.29
C THR A 4 -14.23 -9.28 -11.11
N GLY A 5 -14.88 -8.50 -11.98
CA GLY A 5 -16.34 -8.34 -12.01
C GLY A 5 -16.93 -7.59 -10.82
N ILE A 6 -16.14 -6.86 -10.03
CA ILE A 6 -16.62 -6.09 -8.87
C ILE A 6 -17.72 -5.10 -9.28
N ASP A 7 -17.56 -4.47 -10.45
CA ASP A 7 -18.53 -3.56 -11.06
C ASP A 7 -19.94 -4.15 -11.17
N LYS A 8 -20.06 -5.48 -11.34
CA LYS A 8 -21.35 -6.18 -11.45
C LYS A 8 -22.09 -6.33 -10.12
N TRP A 9 -21.37 -6.20 -9.00
CA TRP A 9 -21.92 -6.30 -7.65
C TRP A 9 -22.29 -4.94 -7.07
N LEU A 10 -21.95 -3.85 -7.76
CA LEU A 10 -22.23 -2.50 -7.29
C LEU A 10 -23.67 -2.10 -7.62
N PRO A 11 -24.38 -1.42 -6.70
CA PRO A 11 -25.65 -0.77 -7.00
C PRO A 11 -25.50 0.18 -8.20
N LYS A 12 -26.57 0.38 -8.98
CA LYS A 12 -26.55 1.18 -10.22
C LYS A 12 -26.11 2.62 -9.99
N GLU A 13 -26.32 3.14 -8.79
CA GLU A 13 -26.00 4.50 -8.37
C GLU A 13 -24.52 4.66 -8.02
N VAL A 14 -23.79 3.56 -7.81
CA VAL A 14 -22.35 3.59 -7.49
C VAL A 14 -21.53 3.76 -8.77
N ARG A 15 -20.76 4.83 -8.81
CA ARG A 15 -19.81 5.10 -9.89
C ARG A 15 -18.53 4.30 -9.68
N TRP A 16 -18.10 3.60 -10.71
CA TRP A 16 -16.78 2.96 -10.77
C TRP A 16 -15.84 3.79 -11.65
N THR A 17 -14.62 4.04 -11.18
CA THR A 17 -13.63 4.82 -11.92
C THR A 17 -12.21 4.41 -11.56
N ALA A 18 -11.25 4.77 -12.42
CA ALA A 18 -9.82 4.64 -12.18
C ALA A 18 -9.10 5.81 -12.86
N PRO A 19 -7.97 6.30 -12.31
CA PRO A 19 -7.20 7.38 -12.95
C PRO A 19 -6.56 6.98 -14.28
N SER A 20 -6.42 5.67 -14.54
CA SER A 20 -5.93 5.17 -15.82
C SER A 20 -6.85 4.06 -16.32
N ALA A 21 -7.19 4.11 -17.61
CA ALA A 21 -8.01 3.08 -18.26
C ALA A 21 -7.29 1.73 -18.36
N GLN A 22 -5.96 1.76 -18.49
CA GLN A 22 -5.12 0.59 -18.68
C GLN A 22 -3.82 0.71 -17.89
N TYR A 23 -3.18 -0.42 -17.64
CA TYR A 23 -1.85 -0.43 -17.04
C TYR A 23 -0.82 0.02 -18.08
N SER A 24 0.09 0.93 -17.69
CA SER A 24 1.27 1.31 -18.46
C SER A 24 2.51 1.02 -17.64
N GLU A 25 3.56 0.50 -18.28
CA GLU A 25 4.84 0.24 -17.62
C GLU A 25 5.63 1.51 -17.29
N ASP A 26 5.44 2.62 -18.03
CA ASP A 26 6.12 3.88 -17.71
C ASP A 26 5.50 4.60 -16.51
N GLN A 27 4.18 4.46 -16.35
CA GLN A 27 3.32 5.13 -15.38
C GLN A 27 3.43 6.67 -15.40
N LEU A 28 3.71 7.25 -16.57
CA LEU A 28 3.87 8.70 -16.76
C LEU A 28 2.63 9.39 -17.36
N GLY A 29 1.60 8.64 -17.74
CA GLY A 29 0.34 9.22 -18.22
C GLY A 29 -0.30 10.21 -17.23
N MET A 30 -0.87 11.30 -17.77
CA MET A 30 -1.43 12.41 -16.98
C MET A 30 -2.94 12.60 -17.09
N ASP A 31 -3.64 11.88 -17.99
CA ASP A 31 -5.06 12.11 -18.28
C ASP A 31 -5.96 12.12 -17.04
N GLY A 32 -5.72 11.21 -16.08
CA GLY A 32 -6.47 11.13 -14.82
C GLY A 32 -5.74 11.65 -13.58
N TYR A 33 -4.66 12.41 -13.75
CA TYR A 33 -3.81 12.92 -12.66
C TYR A 33 -3.76 14.44 -12.63
N ASP A 34 -3.46 14.99 -11.45
CA ASP A 34 -3.51 16.42 -11.17
C ASP A 34 -2.10 17.02 -11.17
N PRO A 35 -1.75 17.94 -12.08
CA PRO A 35 -0.41 18.51 -12.16
C PRO A 35 -0.02 19.38 -10.96
N ASP A 36 -0.99 19.87 -10.18
CA ASP A 36 -0.77 20.78 -9.05
C ASP A 36 -0.54 20.03 -7.73
N HIS A 37 -0.86 18.75 -7.68
CA HIS A 37 -0.73 17.92 -6.50
C HIS A 37 0.20 16.75 -6.77
N PHE A 38 1.44 16.85 -6.31
CA PHE A 38 2.45 15.83 -6.47
C PHE A 38 3.40 15.75 -5.28
N MET A 39 4.07 14.62 -5.18
CA MET A 39 5.32 14.51 -4.44
C MET A 39 6.49 14.42 -5.43
N GLU A 40 7.67 14.86 -5.03
CA GLU A 40 8.90 14.72 -5.80
C GLU A 40 9.95 13.97 -4.98
N MET A 41 10.70 13.07 -5.62
CA MET A 41 11.79 12.34 -4.98
C MET A 41 13.03 12.33 -5.87
N ALA A 42 14.21 12.23 -5.27
CA ALA A 42 15.48 12.10 -5.98
C ALA A 42 15.72 10.68 -6.52
N ILE A 43 14.72 10.11 -7.21
CA ILE A 43 14.73 8.78 -7.80
C ILE A 43 14.11 8.84 -9.19
N VAL A 44 14.68 8.08 -10.14
CA VAL A 44 14.18 7.93 -11.51
C VAL A 44 14.32 6.50 -11.96
N LYS A 45 13.60 6.10 -13.02
CA LYS A 45 13.79 4.80 -13.64
C LYS A 45 15.07 4.79 -14.49
N LYS A 46 15.60 3.61 -14.78
CA LYS A 46 16.74 3.46 -15.69
C LYS A 46 16.31 3.93 -17.08
N GLY A 47 17.00 4.94 -17.62
CA GLY A 47 16.71 5.54 -18.93
C GLY A 47 15.88 6.83 -18.87
N ASP A 48 15.23 7.11 -17.74
CA ASP A 48 14.53 8.38 -17.53
C ASP A 48 15.52 9.52 -17.30
N SER A 49 15.18 10.73 -17.75
CA SER A 49 15.99 11.93 -17.49
C SER A 49 15.84 12.39 -16.04
N PHE A 50 16.96 12.55 -15.33
CA PHE A 50 16.97 13.14 -13.99
C PHE A 50 16.55 14.61 -13.97
N SER A 51 16.81 15.35 -15.05
CA SER A 51 16.44 16.77 -15.15
C SER A 51 14.96 16.99 -15.42
N ASP A 52 14.23 15.97 -15.87
CA ASP A 52 12.78 16.05 -16.07
C ASP A 52 12.06 15.84 -14.73
N PRO A 53 11.36 16.87 -14.19
CA PRO A 53 10.62 16.73 -12.95
C PRO A 53 9.51 15.67 -13.04
N HIS A 54 8.95 15.45 -14.22
CA HIS A 54 7.88 14.48 -14.43
C HIS A 54 8.33 13.05 -14.09
N CYS A 55 9.57 12.70 -14.46
CA CYS A 55 10.20 11.41 -14.12
C CYS A 55 10.43 11.24 -12.61
N ARG A 56 10.58 12.34 -11.86
CA ARG A 56 10.84 12.36 -10.41
C ARG A 56 9.57 12.49 -9.56
N ARG A 57 8.44 12.83 -10.18
CA ARG A 57 7.18 13.14 -9.51
C ARG A 57 6.18 12.00 -9.56
N SER A 58 5.35 11.93 -8.52
CA SER A 58 4.11 11.16 -8.48
C SER A 58 2.96 12.12 -8.29
N TYR A 59 2.07 12.17 -9.27
CA TYR A 59 0.93 13.08 -9.30
C TYR A 59 -0.31 12.38 -8.74
N VAL A 60 -1.09 13.11 -7.95
CA VAL A 60 -2.29 12.57 -7.30
C VAL A 60 -3.42 12.46 -8.31
N SER A 61 -4.20 11.38 -8.23
CA SER A 61 -5.37 11.16 -9.08
C SER A 61 -6.38 12.30 -8.95
N GLN A 62 -6.95 12.72 -10.07
CA GLN A 62 -8.06 13.67 -10.11
C GLN A 62 -9.31 13.18 -9.36
N VAL A 63 -9.47 11.85 -9.20
CA VAL A 63 -10.53 11.28 -8.35
C VAL A 63 -10.35 11.77 -6.92
N VAL A 64 -9.13 11.71 -6.41
CA VAL A 64 -8.79 12.13 -5.05
C VAL A 64 -8.79 13.65 -4.95
N THR A 65 -8.24 14.39 -5.90
CA THR A 65 -8.14 15.86 -5.79
C THR A 65 -9.48 16.57 -6.01
N LYS A 66 -10.26 16.15 -7.03
CA LYS A 66 -11.42 16.91 -7.55
C LYS A 66 -12.78 16.22 -7.34
N GLN A 67 -12.86 14.90 -7.24
CA GLN A 67 -14.14 14.18 -7.32
C GLN A 67 -14.69 13.71 -5.96
N ILE A 68 -13.83 13.60 -4.94
CA ILE A 68 -14.21 13.13 -3.61
C ILE A 68 -13.76 14.09 -2.50
N ASN A 69 -14.52 14.10 -1.40
CA ASN A 69 -14.21 14.84 -0.18
C ASN A 69 -13.56 13.96 0.89
N LYS A 70 -13.92 12.67 0.95
CA LYS A 70 -13.44 11.65 1.88
C LYS A 70 -13.39 10.28 1.19
N PHE A 71 -12.59 9.35 1.71
CA PHE A 71 -12.55 7.97 1.22
C PHE A 71 -12.43 6.94 2.34
N ILE A 72 -12.99 5.76 2.07
CA ILE A 72 -12.78 4.53 2.84
C ILE A 72 -11.77 3.69 2.07
N ASN A 73 -10.69 3.29 2.74
CA ASN A 73 -9.65 2.45 2.16
C ASN A 73 -10.01 0.98 2.36
N LEU A 74 -9.90 0.16 1.31
CA LEU A 74 -10.21 -1.28 1.34
C LEU A 74 -8.97 -2.12 1.04
N PRO A 75 -8.00 -2.20 1.96
CA PRO A 75 -6.79 -2.99 1.74
C PRO A 75 -6.96 -4.48 2.06
N VAL A 76 -5.96 -5.27 1.70
CA VAL A 76 -5.86 -6.71 2.01
C VAL A 76 -4.65 -6.98 2.89
N LEU A 77 -4.81 -7.89 3.86
CA LEU A 77 -3.74 -8.36 4.74
C LEU A 77 -2.78 -9.28 3.98
N LYS A 78 -1.69 -8.73 3.44
CA LYS A 78 -0.68 -9.54 2.74
C LYS A 78 0.73 -8.97 2.79
N HIS A 79 1.67 -9.91 2.69
CA HIS A 79 3.07 -9.66 2.40
C HIS A 79 3.27 -9.02 1.01
N HIS A 80 4.34 -8.24 0.90
CA HIS A 80 4.83 -7.66 -0.34
C HIS A 80 6.36 -7.62 -0.33
N GLN A 81 7.02 -8.29 -1.29
CA GLN A 81 8.48 -8.44 -1.27
C GLN A 81 9.29 -7.13 -1.18
N SER A 82 8.79 -6.00 -1.72
CA SER A 82 9.50 -4.72 -1.59
C SER A 82 9.12 -3.91 -0.33
N ALA A 83 7.85 -3.66 -0.03
CA ALA A 83 7.44 -2.88 1.15
C ALA A 83 7.30 -3.69 2.45
N GLY A 84 7.44 -5.01 2.40
CA GLY A 84 7.09 -5.94 3.47
C GLY A 84 5.60 -6.26 3.54
N VAL A 85 4.73 -5.25 3.63
CA VAL A 85 3.26 -5.42 3.65
C VAL A 85 2.56 -4.44 2.72
N THR A 86 1.31 -4.72 2.31
CA THR A 86 0.52 -3.76 1.53
C THR A 86 -0.46 -2.94 2.37
N ILE A 87 -1.33 -3.61 3.15
CA ILE A 87 -2.31 -3.05 4.10
C ILE A 87 -2.74 -1.61 3.76
N ALA A 88 -2.84 -0.66 4.68
CA ALA A 88 -3.46 0.63 4.45
C ALA A 88 -2.52 1.63 3.77
N LEU A 89 -1.29 1.78 4.28
CA LEU A 89 -0.36 2.81 3.82
C LEU A 89 0.08 2.57 2.37
N LYS A 90 0.42 1.32 2.00
CA LYS A 90 0.78 1.01 0.61
C LYS A 90 -0.42 1.14 -0.33
N ASN A 91 -1.62 0.71 0.12
CA ASN A 91 -2.83 0.81 -0.71
C ASN A 91 -3.19 2.25 -1.06
N MET A 92 -3.04 3.18 -0.11
CA MET A 92 -3.17 4.61 -0.38
C MET A 92 -2.06 5.12 -1.29
N SER A 93 -0.79 4.89 -0.92
CA SER A 93 0.35 5.45 -1.66
C SER A 93 0.44 4.97 -3.11
N HIS A 94 0.07 3.72 -3.41
CA HIS A 94 0.21 3.16 -4.75
C HIS A 94 -1.09 3.19 -5.55
N GLY A 95 -2.24 3.31 -4.87
CA GLY A 95 -3.56 3.40 -5.52
C GLY A 95 -3.94 4.82 -5.93
N MET A 96 -3.29 5.85 -5.38
CA MET A 96 -3.74 7.24 -5.51
C MET A 96 -2.83 8.12 -6.35
N VAL A 97 -1.65 7.65 -6.77
CA VAL A 97 -0.69 8.41 -7.56
C VAL A 97 -0.13 7.60 -8.73
N ASN A 98 0.37 8.28 -9.77
CA ASN A 98 1.11 7.64 -10.86
C ASN A 98 2.61 7.46 -10.53
N ASN A 99 3.37 6.91 -11.49
CA ASN A 99 4.83 6.73 -11.44
C ASN A 99 5.34 5.92 -10.22
N VAL A 100 4.53 5.05 -9.62
CA VAL A 100 4.86 4.30 -8.39
C VAL A 100 5.88 3.18 -8.63
N ASN A 101 5.98 2.68 -9.86
CA ASN A 101 6.95 1.66 -10.30
C ASN A 101 8.41 2.05 -9.98
N ARG A 102 8.77 3.34 -9.99
CA ARG A 102 10.11 3.81 -9.66
C ARG A 102 10.53 3.55 -8.22
N SER A 103 9.58 3.20 -7.34
CA SER A 103 9.89 2.76 -5.98
C SER A 103 10.35 1.30 -5.88
N HIS A 104 10.30 0.54 -6.98
CA HIS A 104 10.55 -0.90 -7.06
C HIS A 104 11.62 -1.28 -8.13
N MET A 105 12.55 -0.39 -8.45
CA MET A 105 13.37 -0.52 -9.66
C MET A 105 14.17 -1.83 -9.74
N THR A 106 14.80 -2.23 -8.65
CA THR A 106 15.53 -3.49 -8.55
C THR A 106 15.40 -4.05 -7.13
N PRO A 107 15.72 -5.34 -6.91
CA PRO A 107 15.84 -5.91 -5.57
C PRO A 107 16.69 -5.10 -4.59
N THR A 108 17.71 -4.38 -5.08
CA THR A 108 18.65 -3.60 -4.26
C THR A 108 18.40 -2.09 -4.29
N SER A 109 17.64 -1.59 -5.25
CA SER A 109 17.24 -0.19 -5.42
C SER A 109 15.75 -0.02 -5.16
N ASN A 110 15.31 -0.55 -4.02
CA ASN A 110 13.96 -0.44 -3.51
C ASN A 110 13.88 0.78 -2.58
N VAL A 111 12.83 1.58 -2.71
CA VAL A 111 12.64 2.80 -1.91
C VAL A 111 11.19 2.95 -1.41
N CYS A 112 10.42 1.87 -1.40
CA CYS A 112 9.09 1.81 -0.77
C CYS A 112 9.08 2.32 0.68
N GLY A 113 10.15 2.09 1.44
CA GLY A 113 10.33 2.55 2.83
C GLY A 113 10.04 4.04 3.01
N ILE A 114 10.54 4.87 2.08
CA ILE A 114 10.37 6.33 2.10
C ILE A 114 9.24 6.77 1.17
N PHE A 115 9.06 6.09 0.03
CA PHE A 115 8.04 6.44 -0.96
C PHE A 115 6.64 6.42 -0.35
N ILE A 116 6.29 5.35 0.37
CA ILE A 116 4.96 5.17 0.95
C ILE A 116 4.57 6.32 1.90
N PRO A 117 5.33 6.61 2.98
CA PRO A 117 5.00 7.69 3.90
C PRO A 117 5.02 9.06 3.20
N SER A 118 5.92 9.25 2.24
CA SER A 118 6.00 10.51 1.50
C SER A 118 4.75 10.77 0.64
N VAL A 119 4.17 9.75 -0.04
CA VAL A 119 2.87 9.91 -0.71
C VAL A 119 1.76 10.17 0.31
N VAL A 120 1.67 9.33 1.35
CA VAL A 120 0.56 9.37 2.31
C VAL A 120 0.55 10.69 3.07
N SER A 121 1.70 11.34 3.27
CA SER A 121 1.81 12.64 3.93
C SER A 121 1.25 13.82 3.14
N LEU A 122 0.91 13.66 1.86
CA LEU A 122 0.27 14.72 1.08
C LEU A 122 -1.11 15.05 1.70
N PRO A 123 -1.38 16.30 2.13
CA PRO A 123 -2.65 16.67 2.78
C PRO A 123 -3.89 16.30 1.95
N VAL A 124 -3.80 16.46 0.62
CA VAL A 124 -4.88 16.10 -0.32
C VAL A 124 -5.26 14.61 -0.27
N ILE A 125 -4.36 13.75 0.21
CA ILE A 125 -4.61 12.33 0.50
C ILE A 125 -4.97 12.14 1.98
N ARG A 126 -4.07 12.53 2.90
CA ARG A 126 -4.19 12.18 4.32
C ARG A 126 -5.47 12.71 4.95
N ASP A 127 -5.86 13.95 4.63
CA ASP A 127 -7.01 14.63 5.24
C ASP A 127 -8.35 14.06 4.73
N LYS A 128 -8.31 13.29 3.64
CA LYS A 128 -9.48 12.65 3.05
C LYS A 128 -9.69 11.21 3.55
N ALA A 129 -8.67 10.58 4.15
CA ALA A 129 -8.78 9.24 4.73
C ALA A 129 -9.64 9.25 6.01
N VAL A 130 -10.75 8.50 6.04
CA VAL A 130 -11.64 8.46 7.22
C VAL A 130 -11.74 7.09 7.89
N LEU A 131 -11.59 6.01 7.11
CA LEU A 131 -11.73 4.65 7.60
C LEU A 131 -10.92 3.69 6.72
N HIS A 132 -10.35 2.68 7.34
CA HIS A 132 -9.66 1.58 6.70
C HIS A 132 -10.33 0.27 7.10
N ILE A 133 -10.83 -0.48 6.12
CA ILE A 133 -11.44 -1.80 6.31
C ILE A 133 -10.51 -2.82 5.65
N CYS A 134 -9.63 -3.42 6.44
CA CYS A 134 -8.69 -4.41 5.93
C CYS A 134 -9.33 -5.80 5.90
N ASP A 135 -9.44 -6.36 4.70
CA ASP A 135 -9.80 -7.76 4.52
C ASP A 135 -8.61 -8.65 4.90
N GLY A 136 -8.81 -9.45 5.95
CA GLY A 136 -7.94 -10.54 6.35
C GLY A 136 -8.73 -11.83 6.55
N VAL A 137 -9.83 -12.05 5.82
CA VAL A 137 -10.51 -13.37 5.84
C VAL A 137 -9.53 -14.43 5.36
N LYS A 138 -8.88 -14.15 4.23
CA LYS A 138 -7.69 -14.85 3.76
C LYS A 138 -6.54 -13.87 3.69
N ALA A 139 -5.38 -14.29 4.14
CA ALA A 139 -4.18 -13.47 4.14
C ALA A 139 -3.03 -14.22 3.49
N GLN A 140 -2.00 -13.51 3.04
CA GLN A 140 -0.82 -14.11 2.40
C GLN A 140 0.47 -13.69 3.10
N TYR A 141 1.21 -14.64 3.67
CA TYR A 141 2.32 -14.34 4.59
C TYR A 141 3.69 -14.25 3.88
N HIS A 142 3.74 -14.64 2.60
CA HIS A 142 4.96 -14.59 1.79
C HIS A 142 4.66 -14.48 0.28
N GLY A 143 5.69 -14.17 -0.51
CA GLY A 143 5.67 -14.31 -1.97
C GLY A 143 4.79 -13.33 -2.75
N GLY A 144 4.24 -12.30 -2.09
CA GLY A 144 3.59 -11.16 -2.75
C GLY A 144 4.57 -10.36 -3.63
N PRO A 145 4.09 -9.54 -4.59
CA PRO A 145 2.77 -8.91 -4.58
C PRO A 145 1.61 -9.76 -5.12
N GLY A 146 1.89 -10.70 -6.02
CA GLY A 146 0.87 -11.56 -6.62
C GLY A 146 0.35 -12.64 -5.67
N TYR A 147 -0.83 -13.17 -5.99
CA TYR A 147 -1.43 -14.28 -5.24
C TYR A 147 -0.59 -15.56 -5.41
N LYS A 148 -0.26 -16.21 -4.28
CA LYS A 148 0.42 -17.51 -4.26
C LYS A 148 -0.25 -18.42 -3.24
N ALA A 149 -1.09 -19.33 -3.71
CA ALA A 149 -1.93 -20.21 -2.88
C ALA A 149 -1.17 -20.91 -1.73
N ARG A 150 0.07 -21.36 -1.96
CA ARG A 150 0.91 -22.01 -0.94
C ARG A 150 1.27 -21.14 0.27
N TYR A 151 1.14 -19.82 0.14
CA TYR A 151 1.44 -18.84 1.19
C TYR A 151 0.18 -18.19 1.77
N VAL A 152 -0.99 -18.70 1.42
CA VAL A 152 -2.27 -18.18 1.88
C VAL A 152 -2.75 -18.97 3.08
N TRP A 153 -3.27 -18.28 4.08
CA TRP A 153 -3.92 -18.88 5.24
C TRP A 153 -5.26 -18.23 5.53
N GLU A 154 -6.17 -19.00 6.15
CA GLU A 154 -7.47 -18.53 6.62
C GLU A 154 -7.27 -17.76 7.93
N HIS A 155 -6.99 -16.45 7.82
CA HIS A 155 -6.78 -15.55 8.96
C HIS A 155 -8.09 -15.16 9.66
N LYS A 156 -9.22 -15.28 8.96
CA LYS A 156 -10.60 -15.17 9.51
C LYS A 156 -10.86 -13.90 10.32
N THR A 157 -10.22 -12.79 9.95
CA THR A 157 -10.35 -11.52 10.68
C THR A 157 -10.50 -10.37 9.70
N MET A 158 -11.47 -9.48 9.94
CA MET A 158 -11.48 -8.15 9.32
C MET A 158 -11.04 -7.10 10.33
N TYR A 159 -10.29 -6.11 9.87
CA TYR A 159 -9.83 -5.01 10.72
C TYR A 159 -10.50 -3.71 10.31
N PHE A 160 -10.88 -2.92 11.31
CA PHE A 160 -11.50 -1.61 11.13
C PHE A 160 -10.68 -0.59 11.92
N ALA A 161 -10.17 0.44 11.25
CA ALA A 161 -9.34 1.45 11.89
C ALA A 161 -9.46 2.80 11.19
N THR A 162 -9.43 3.89 11.95
CA THR A 162 -9.28 5.26 11.43
C THR A 162 -7.81 5.69 11.35
N ASP A 163 -6.92 4.96 12.04
CA ASP A 163 -5.47 5.16 12.03
C ASP A 163 -4.80 4.13 11.09
N PRO A 164 -4.21 4.56 9.96
CA PRO A 164 -3.56 3.65 9.03
C PRO A 164 -2.25 3.06 9.56
N VAL A 165 -1.52 3.78 10.42
CA VAL A 165 -0.23 3.34 10.96
C VAL A 165 -0.47 2.24 11.97
N ALA A 166 -1.43 2.44 12.88
CA ALA A 166 -1.80 1.45 13.88
C ALA A 166 -2.35 0.17 13.23
N LEU A 167 -3.13 0.32 12.14
CA LEU A 167 -3.64 -0.80 11.36
C LEU A 167 -2.50 -1.60 10.70
N ASP A 168 -1.56 -0.92 10.02
CA ASP A 168 -0.45 -1.58 9.34
C ASP A 168 0.48 -2.27 10.35
N LYS A 169 0.74 -1.63 11.50
CA LYS A 169 1.51 -2.24 12.59
C LYS A 169 0.84 -3.50 13.13
N THR A 170 -0.48 -3.45 13.34
CA THR A 170 -1.26 -4.60 13.81
C THR A 170 -1.28 -5.74 12.78
N GLY A 171 -1.48 -5.42 11.50
CA GLY A 171 -1.48 -6.42 10.44
C GLY A 171 -0.08 -7.00 10.16
N LEU A 172 0.98 -6.21 10.28
CA LEU A 172 2.37 -6.71 10.23
C LEU A 172 2.60 -7.77 11.31
N LYS A 173 2.18 -7.51 12.56
CA LYS A 173 2.26 -8.50 13.65
C LYS A 173 1.50 -9.79 13.33
N ALA A 174 0.32 -9.69 12.74
CA ALA A 174 -0.45 -10.88 12.34
C ALA A 174 0.28 -11.70 11.26
N ILE A 175 0.87 -11.04 10.27
CA ILE A 175 1.67 -11.70 9.23
C ILE A 175 2.93 -12.34 9.85
N ASP A 176 3.66 -11.63 10.70
CA ASP A 176 4.86 -12.16 11.35
C ASP A 176 4.57 -13.33 12.30
N ALA A 177 3.43 -13.31 12.99
CA ALA A 177 2.96 -14.44 13.78
C ALA A 177 2.75 -15.68 12.90
N GLN A 178 2.10 -15.52 11.74
CA GLN A 178 1.93 -16.62 10.78
C GLN A 178 3.26 -17.11 10.22
N ARG A 179 4.17 -16.20 9.87
CA ARG A 179 5.52 -16.56 9.39
C ARG A 179 6.27 -17.38 10.43
N THR A 180 6.26 -16.94 11.68
CA THR A 180 6.90 -17.63 12.80
C THR A 180 6.30 -19.02 13.02
N ALA A 181 4.97 -19.14 12.95
CA ALA A 181 4.26 -20.42 13.11
C ALA A 181 4.65 -21.48 12.07
N VAL A 182 5.10 -21.05 10.88
CA VAL A 182 5.57 -21.95 9.80
C VAL A 182 7.10 -21.98 9.67
N GLY A 183 7.83 -21.52 10.69
CA GLY A 183 9.29 -21.58 10.74
C GLY A 183 10.02 -20.55 9.86
N MET A 184 9.33 -19.50 9.42
CA MET A 184 9.94 -18.38 8.69
C MET A 184 10.33 -17.25 9.65
N GLN A 185 11.39 -16.53 9.27
CA GLN A 185 11.77 -15.30 9.95
C GLN A 185 10.70 -14.21 9.81
N PRO A 186 10.51 -13.33 10.80
CA PRO A 186 9.75 -12.10 10.66
C PRO A 186 10.19 -11.30 9.43
N ILE A 187 9.31 -10.48 8.86
CA ILE A 187 9.56 -9.76 7.60
C ILE A 187 10.83 -8.90 7.71
N SER A 188 11.05 -8.23 8.83
CA SER A 188 12.23 -7.38 9.08
C SER A 188 13.56 -8.14 9.01
N LEU A 189 13.55 -9.45 9.26
CA LEU A 189 14.73 -10.31 9.24
C LEU A 189 14.77 -11.23 8.00
N SER A 190 13.74 -11.15 7.15
CA SER A 190 13.64 -11.99 5.96
C SER A 190 14.76 -11.68 4.96
N LYS A 191 15.18 -12.73 4.24
CA LYS A 191 16.19 -12.66 3.18
C LYS A 191 15.60 -13.09 1.85
N PRO A 192 16.20 -12.68 0.72
CA PRO A 192 15.75 -13.12 -0.59
C PRO A 192 15.68 -14.64 -0.71
N ASP A 193 14.63 -15.12 -1.35
CA ASP A 193 14.46 -16.52 -1.74
C ASP A 193 13.82 -16.62 -3.13
N LYS A 194 13.44 -17.83 -3.54
CA LYS A 194 12.83 -18.10 -4.85
C LYS A 194 11.49 -17.38 -5.08
N ASP A 195 10.83 -16.94 -4.02
CA ASP A 195 9.45 -16.45 -4.04
C ASP A 195 9.30 -14.99 -3.61
N SER A 196 10.30 -14.44 -2.90
CA SER A 196 10.47 -13.03 -2.56
C SER A 196 11.92 -12.64 -2.80
N THR A 197 12.19 -11.89 -3.87
CA THR A 197 13.56 -11.72 -4.38
C THR A 197 14.24 -10.41 -4.00
N TYR A 198 13.51 -9.49 -3.35
CA TYR A 198 14.02 -8.18 -2.95
C TYR A 198 14.98 -8.29 -1.76
N LEU A 199 16.05 -7.49 -1.79
CA LEU A 199 17.12 -7.53 -0.79
C LEU A 199 16.58 -7.34 0.62
N ASN A 200 15.70 -6.33 0.78
CA ASN A 200 15.04 -6.02 2.03
C ASN A 200 13.55 -5.72 1.77
N CYS A 201 12.70 -6.34 2.59
CA CYS A 201 11.30 -5.94 2.74
C CYS A 201 11.25 -4.68 3.62
N GLN A 202 10.98 -3.52 3.02
CA GLN A 202 11.06 -2.21 3.68
C GLN A 202 9.85 -1.90 4.59
N VAL A 203 9.71 -2.66 5.68
CA VAL A 203 8.64 -2.50 6.68
C VAL A 203 8.77 -1.22 7.51
N GLU A 204 9.93 -0.56 7.50
CA GLU A 204 10.18 0.69 8.20
C GLU A 204 9.26 1.83 7.75
N HIS A 205 8.60 1.71 6.60
CA HIS A 205 7.61 2.69 6.13
C HIS A 205 6.48 2.95 7.15
N ILE A 206 6.13 1.96 7.98
CA ILE A 206 5.10 2.09 9.02
C ILE A 206 5.60 3.00 10.15
N GLU A 207 6.84 2.81 10.59
CA GLU A 207 7.45 3.64 11.64
C GLU A 207 7.71 5.06 11.16
N ILE A 208 8.23 5.21 9.93
CA ILE A 208 8.46 6.51 9.30
C ILE A 208 7.13 7.27 9.15
N ALA A 209 6.04 6.58 8.77
CA ALA A 209 4.70 7.19 8.74
C ALA A 209 4.26 7.68 10.13
N GLY A 210 4.54 6.92 11.19
CA GLY A 210 4.31 7.34 12.57
C GLY A 210 5.11 8.58 12.96
N GLN A 211 6.40 8.65 12.58
CA GLN A 211 7.27 9.80 12.81
C GLN A 211 6.80 11.07 12.09
N LEU A 212 6.17 10.93 10.92
CA LEU A 212 5.53 12.03 10.20
C LEU A 212 4.15 12.43 10.78
N GLY A 213 3.71 11.81 11.89
CA GLY A 213 2.43 12.12 12.52
C GLY A 213 1.21 11.61 11.75
N LEU A 214 1.39 10.63 10.85
CA LEU A 214 0.29 10.09 10.03
C LEU A 214 -0.61 9.12 10.81
N GLY A 215 -0.16 8.68 11.98
CA GLY A 215 -0.82 7.76 12.89
C GLY A 215 0.12 7.29 14.01
N ILE A 216 -0.33 6.34 14.82
CA ILE A 216 0.38 5.83 16.00
C ILE A 216 1.13 4.54 15.67
N PHE A 217 2.45 4.55 15.89
CA PHE A 217 3.32 3.37 15.78
C PHE A 217 3.61 2.68 17.13
N ASP A 218 3.58 3.43 18.22
CA ASP A 218 3.88 2.93 19.57
C ASP A 218 2.78 1.97 20.05
N ASP A 219 3.15 0.71 20.26
CA ASP A 219 2.23 -0.36 20.66
C ASP A 219 1.50 -0.06 21.98
N ASN A 220 2.10 0.69 22.89
CA ASN A 220 1.46 1.05 24.16
C ASN A 220 0.31 2.04 23.99
N LYS A 221 0.20 2.67 22.82
CA LYS A 221 -0.84 3.65 22.47
C LYS A 221 -1.85 3.10 21.46
N ILE A 222 -1.69 1.84 21.03
CA ILE A 222 -2.61 1.17 20.10
C ILE A 222 -3.56 0.28 20.92
N ASP A 223 -4.84 0.64 20.95
CA ASP A 223 -5.91 -0.17 21.56
C ASP A 223 -6.54 -1.10 20.50
N VAL A 224 -6.28 -2.41 20.59
CA VAL A 224 -6.85 -3.42 19.70
C VAL A 224 -7.98 -4.16 20.41
N ARG A 225 -9.22 -3.88 20.01
CA ARG A 225 -10.41 -4.56 20.52
C ARG A 225 -10.84 -5.68 19.59
N ARG A 226 -11.03 -6.88 20.14
CA ARG A 226 -11.49 -8.05 19.38
C ARG A 226 -12.97 -8.27 19.62
N LEU A 227 -13.72 -8.41 18.53
CA LEU A 227 -15.11 -8.79 18.54
C LEU A 227 -15.22 -10.16 17.86
N HIS A 228 -15.75 -11.14 18.59
CA HIS A 228 -16.03 -12.46 18.04
C HIS A 228 -17.45 -12.46 17.48
N LEU A 229 -17.56 -12.75 16.18
CA LEU A 229 -18.86 -13.00 15.56
C LEU A 229 -19.32 -14.41 15.95
N ALA A 230 -20.62 -14.54 16.23
CA ALA A 230 -21.26 -15.80 16.63
C ALA A 230 -21.33 -16.82 15.49
#